data_AF-A0A917KT13-F1
#
_entry.id   AF-A0A917KT13-F1
#
_cell.length_a   1.000
_cell.length_b   1.000
_cell.length_c   1.000
_cell.angle_alpha   90.00
_cell.angle_beta   90.00
_cell.angle_gamma   90.00
#
_symmetry.space_group_name_H-M   'P 1'
#
loop_
_entity.id
_entity.type
_entity.pdbx_description
1 polymer ?
#
loop_
_entity_poly.entity_id
_entity_poly.type
_entity_poly.pdbx_seq_one_letter_code
_entity_poly.pdbx_strand_id
1 'polypeptide(L)'
;MAIRIFETDPDALPKGTFSDDTVGRFHSGRSVNGIPEALADWKVTTGDPDVAAAIAQLMGGQPEETDSTSENYIEILTGTNRVKVVLSGASAVSSDMKLWNGNVLIHHCDGVEFLSPETDMGKPCGCPPLMEDRKAAHKAKRGPGPSISVLFRLAEDYDLGLFRFQTGSWKLAEVLHEIANSLDKVDGEALAELSIELVEYTTKKGRDVSYFKPVIKVLKSWNDAIAEPKTL
;
A
#
# COMPACT_ATOMS: atom_id res chain seq x y z
N MET A 1 15.49 35.82 9.05
CA MET A 1 14.28 36.63 9.30
C MET A 1 13.11 35.67 9.37
N ALA A 2 12.37 35.65 10.47
CA ALA A 2 11.22 34.74 10.62
C ALA A 2 10.01 35.31 9.87
N ILE A 3 9.37 34.48 9.05
CA ILE A 3 8.16 34.83 8.31
C ILE A 3 6.99 34.80 9.31
N ARG A 4 6.41 35.96 9.61
CA ARG A 4 5.33 36.15 10.61
C ARG A 4 3.92 36.17 10.02
N ILE A 5 3.79 35.95 8.71
CA ILE A 5 2.54 36.15 7.96
C ILE A 5 1.43 35.15 8.34
N PHE A 6 1.79 34.01 8.94
CA PHE A 6 0.85 32.95 9.34
C PHE A 6 0.51 32.97 10.84
N GLU A 7 1.00 33.95 11.61
CA GLU A 7 0.71 34.04 13.06
C GLU A 7 -0.75 34.37 13.37
N THR A 8 -1.48 34.98 12.43
CA THR A 8 -2.89 35.38 12.58
C THR A 8 -3.87 34.49 11.82
N ASP A 9 -3.35 33.56 11.01
CA ASP A 9 -4.14 32.59 10.23
C ASP A 9 -3.29 31.31 10.06
N PRO A 10 -3.25 30.46 11.10
CA PRO A 10 -2.44 29.23 11.08
C PRO A 10 -2.91 28.24 10.02
N ASP A 11 -4.21 28.26 9.68
CA ASP A 11 -4.80 27.37 8.68
C ASP A 11 -4.37 27.71 7.24
N ALA A 12 -3.91 28.95 7.03
CA ALA A 12 -3.34 29.41 5.76
C ALA A 12 -1.85 29.05 5.59
N LEU A 13 -1.21 28.38 6.55
CA LEU A 13 0.12 27.82 6.32
C LEU A 13 0.05 26.89 5.10
N PRO A 14 0.99 26.99 4.13
CA PRO A 14 1.11 25.97 3.10
C PRO A 14 1.31 24.63 3.79
N LYS A 15 0.26 23.79 3.78
CA LYS A 15 0.36 22.40 4.23
C LYS A 15 1.53 21.78 3.49
N GLY A 16 2.43 21.13 4.22
CA GLY A 16 3.71 20.68 3.69
C GLY A 16 3.53 20.06 2.30
N THR A 17 4.23 20.61 1.30
CA THR A 17 4.24 20.01 -0.03
C THR A 17 4.97 18.68 0.10
N PHE A 18 4.21 17.59 0.23
CA PHE A 18 4.75 16.24 0.15
C PHE A 18 5.47 16.08 -1.19
N SER A 19 6.61 15.40 -1.19
CA SER A 19 7.31 15.06 -2.45
C SER A 19 6.57 13.99 -3.25
N ASP A 20 5.62 13.32 -2.59
CA ASP A 20 4.70 12.31 -3.09
C ASP A 20 3.28 12.90 -2.98
N ASP A 21 2.39 12.72 -3.96
CA ASP A 21 1.01 13.24 -3.92
C ASP A 21 0.11 12.57 -2.85
N THR A 22 0.70 12.00 -1.80
CA THR A 22 0.04 11.22 -0.77
C THR A 22 0.29 11.79 0.61
N VAL A 23 -0.75 11.80 1.44
CA VAL A 23 -0.72 12.31 2.82
C VAL A 23 -0.17 11.29 3.83
N GLY A 24 -0.02 10.03 3.43
CA GLY A 24 0.51 8.99 4.29
C GLY A 24 0.64 7.63 3.60
N ARG A 25 1.28 6.69 4.29
CA ARG A 25 1.57 5.35 3.79
C ARG A 25 1.13 4.28 4.77
N PHE A 26 0.46 3.26 4.26
CA PHE A 26 0.10 2.06 4.99
C PHE A 26 1.19 1.01 4.82
N HIS A 27 1.41 0.23 5.88
CA HIS A 27 2.40 -0.84 5.94
C HIS A 27 1.80 -2.06 6.62
N SER A 28 2.02 -3.25 6.05
CA SER A 28 1.61 -4.54 6.62
C SER A 28 2.74 -5.22 7.41
N GLY A 29 3.77 -4.46 7.77
CA GLY A 29 4.98 -4.94 8.42
C GLY A 29 5.87 -3.77 8.84
N ARG A 30 6.88 -4.06 9.67
CA ARG A 30 7.92 -3.10 10.04
C ARG A 30 9.28 -3.77 10.08
N SER A 31 10.34 -2.96 10.16
CA SER A 31 11.67 -3.45 10.49
C SER A 31 12.00 -3.03 11.91
N VAL A 32 12.29 -4.00 12.79
CA VAL A 32 12.76 -3.75 14.15
C VAL A 32 14.19 -4.24 14.24
N ASN A 33 15.14 -3.33 14.51
CA ASN A 33 16.58 -3.66 14.55
C ASN A 33 17.09 -4.37 13.29
N GLY A 34 16.57 -4.00 12.11
CA GLY A 34 16.92 -4.62 10.82
C GLY A 34 16.26 -5.98 10.58
N ILE A 35 15.42 -6.46 11.50
CA ILE A 35 14.66 -7.70 11.37
C ILE A 35 13.25 -7.37 10.87
N PRO A 36 12.81 -7.93 9.74
CA PRO A 36 11.43 -7.80 9.30
C PRO A 36 10.47 -8.46 10.31
N GLU A 37 9.49 -7.69 10.77
CA GLU A 37 8.38 -8.14 11.60
C GLU A 37 7.08 -7.96 10.81
N ALA A 38 6.32 -9.04 10.67
CA ALA A 38 4.98 -8.98 10.11
C ALA A 38 4.02 -8.46 11.19
N LEU A 39 3.17 -7.49 10.83
CA LEU A 39 2.20 -6.91 11.76
C LEU A 39 0.83 -7.54 11.54
N ALA A 40 0.12 -7.80 12.64
CA ALA A 40 -1.27 -8.25 12.58
C ALA A 40 -2.21 -7.10 12.19
N ASP A 41 -1.87 -5.88 12.62
CA ASP A 41 -2.63 -4.65 12.39
C ASP A 41 -1.87 -3.69 11.47
N TRP A 42 -2.56 -2.68 10.94
CA TRP A 42 -1.95 -1.69 10.07
C TRP A 42 -0.97 -0.81 10.83
N LYS A 43 0.15 -0.51 10.18
CA LYS A 43 1.01 0.61 10.54
C LYS A 43 0.85 1.71 9.51
N VAL A 44 0.64 2.93 9.95
CA VAL A 44 0.52 4.11 9.09
C VAL A 44 1.66 5.07 9.41
N THR A 45 2.27 5.65 8.37
CA THR A 45 3.29 6.70 8.53
C THR A 45 2.88 7.95 7.77
N THR A 46 3.03 9.12 8.36
CA THR A 46 2.72 10.43 7.76
C THR A 46 3.71 11.50 8.25
N GLY A 47 3.79 12.62 7.54
CA GLY A 47 4.48 13.84 7.98
C GLY A 47 3.55 14.89 8.57
N ASP A 48 2.24 14.66 8.53
CA ASP A 48 1.23 15.64 8.93
C ASP A 48 0.58 15.21 10.25
N PRO A 49 0.73 16.01 11.33
CA PRO A 49 0.12 15.73 12.63
C PRO A 49 -1.41 15.62 12.60
N ASP A 50 -2.09 16.36 11.72
CA ASP A 50 -3.55 16.32 11.60
C ASP A 50 -3.97 14.98 10.99
N VAL A 51 -3.23 14.50 9.98
CA VAL A 51 -3.41 13.17 9.40
C VAL A 51 -3.15 12.08 10.43
N ALA A 52 -2.08 12.21 11.22
CA ALA A 52 -1.76 11.25 12.27
C ALA A 52 -2.87 11.16 13.33
N ALA A 53 -3.40 12.31 13.76
CA ALA A 53 -4.49 12.38 14.72
C ALA A 53 -5.78 11.76 14.17
N ALA A 54 -6.14 12.05 12.91
CA ALA A 54 -7.30 11.46 12.26
C ALA A 54 -7.19 9.94 12.14
N ILE A 55 -6.02 9.42 11.74
CA ILE A 55 -5.77 7.98 11.68
C ILE A 55 -5.89 7.34 13.07
N ALA A 56 -5.30 7.94 14.10
CA ALA A 56 -5.38 7.43 15.47
C ALA A 56 -6.83 7.41 15.99
N GLN A 57 -7.64 8.41 15.60
CA GLN A 57 -9.06 8.45 15.94
C GLN A 57 -9.88 7.36 15.21
N LEU A 58 -9.62 7.14 13.92
CA LEU A 58 -10.36 6.19 13.10
C LEU A 58 -9.98 4.73 13.39
N MET A 59 -8.67 4.48 13.57
CA MET A 59 -8.09 3.14 13.56
C MET A 59 -7.48 2.73 14.91
N GLY A 60 -7.48 3.63 15.89
CA GLY A 60 -6.77 3.46 17.16
C GLY A 60 -5.25 3.63 17.01
N GLY A 61 -4.55 3.42 18.12
CA GLY A 61 -3.10 3.63 18.20
C GLY A 61 -2.73 4.98 18.82
N GLN A 62 -1.43 5.27 18.85
CA GLN A 62 -0.88 6.55 19.29
C GLN A 62 0.13 7.03 18.24
N PRO A 63 0.06 8.31 17.81
CA PRO A 63 1.09 8.91 16.98
C PRO A 63 2.41 9.04 17.74
N GLU A 64 3.49 8.53 17.16
CA GLU A 64 4.85 8.62 17.69
C GLU A 64 5.79 9.18 16.61
N GLU A 65 6.53 10.23 16.94
CA GLU A 65 7.60 10.71 16.08
C GLU A 65 8.76 9.71 16.10
N THR A 66 9.33 9.44 14.93
CA THR A 66 10.45 8.52 14.75
C THR A 66 11.72 9.29 14.39
N ASP A 67 12.88 8.68 14.57
CA ASP A 67 14.18 9.22 14.12
C ASP A 67 14.36 9.22 12.58
N SER A 68 13.28 8.96 11.83
CA SER A 68 13.30 8.91 10.37
C SER A 68 13.61 10.29 9.79
N THR A 69 14.57 10.36 8.87
CA THR A 69 14.83 11.57 8.08
C THR A 69 13.90 11.68 6.85
N SER A 70 12.89 10.82 6.75
CA SER A 70 11.91 10.85 5.65
C SER A 70 10.82 11.89 5.91
N GLU A 71 10.08 12.26 4.86
CA GLU A 71 8.91 13.14 4.99
C GLU A 71 7.78 12.51 5.84
N ASN A 72 7.81 11.19 6.08
CA ASN A 72 6.83 10.46 6.85
C ASN A 72 7.43 10.02 8.20
N TYR A 73 7.69 10.99 9.08
CA TYR A 73 8.40 10.78 10.34
C TYR A 73 7.47 10.42 11.52
N ILE A 74 6.16 10.59 11.39
CA ILE A 74 5.18 10.20 12.40
C ILE A 74 4.68 8.79 12.07
N GLU A 75 4.81 7.87 13.03
CA GLU A 75 4.33 6.49 12.95
C GLU A 75 3.10 6.29 13.84
N ILE A 76 2.12 5.53 13.34
CA ILE A 76 0.93 5.12 14.07
C ILE A 76 0.79 3.61 13.93
N LEU A 77 0.96 2.88 15.04
CA LEU A 77 0.59 1.47 15.14
C LEU A 77 -0.89 1.38 15.50
N THR A 78 -1.71 1.00 14.53
CA THR A 78 -3.17 0.98 14.71
C THR A 78 -3.62 -0.25 15.49
N GLY A 79 -4.88 -0.26 15.94
CA GLY A 79 -5.51 -1.40 16.60
C GLY A 79 -6.45 -2.19 15.68
N THR A 80 -6.35 -1.99 14.36
CA THR A 80 -7.20 -2.66 13.38
C THR A 80 -6.38 -3.20 12.21
N ASN A 81 -6.80 -4.36 11.75
CA ASN A 81 -6.28 -5.01 10.56
C ASN A 81 -7.15 -4.81 9.33
N ARG A 82 -8.22 -4.01 9.42
CA ARG A 82 -9.21 -3.78 8.36
C ARG A 82 -9.55 -2.30 8.27
N VAL A 83 -9.65 -1.81 7.04
CA VAL A 83 -10.06 -0.43 6.75
C VAL A 83 -10.87 -0.39 5.45
N LYS A 84 -11.92 0.42 5.43
CA LYS A 84 -12.68 0.70 4.22
C LYS A 84 -12.00 1.83 3.45
N VAL A 85 -11.77 1.58 2.17
CA VAL A 85 -11.02 2.47 1.30
C VAL A 85 -11.80 2.74 0.02
N VAL A 86 -11.55 3.90 -0.59
CA VAL A 86 -12.10 4.26 -1.89
C VAL A 86 -10.98 4.21 -2.92
N LEU A 87 -11.15 3.37 -3.92
CA LEU A 87 -10.23 3.20 -5.05
C LEU A 87 -10.79 3.97 -6.24
N SER A 88 -9.95 4.76 -6.93
CA SER A 88 -10.36 5.59 -8.08
C SER A 88 -10.65 4.80 -9.37
N GLY A 89 -10.78 3.48 -9.28
CA GLY A 89 -10.90 2.56 -10.41
C GLY A 89 -9.65 1.68 -10.61
N ALA A 90 -9.53 1.03 -11.76
CA ALA A 90 -8.47 0.06 -12.04
C ALA A 90 -7.05 0.65 -11.94
N SER A 91 -6.87 1.93 -12.27
CA SER A 91 -5.58 2.64 -12.17
C SER A 91 -5.09 2.84 -10.74
N ALA A 92 -5.97 2.71 -9.74
CA ALA A 92 -5.62 2.81 -8.33
C ALA A 92 -4.72 1.66 -7.87
N VAL A 93 -4.72 0.53 -8.60
CA VAL A 93 -3.89 -0.64 -8.33
C VAL A 93 -2.93 -0.84 -9.48
N SER A 94 -1.64 -0.65 -9.21
CA SER A 94 -0.57 -0.94 -10.16
C SER A 94 0.26 -2.13 -9.68
N SER A 95 0.75 -2.90 -10.64
CA SER A 95 1.61 -4.04 -10.36
C SER A 95 2.75 -4.06 -11.37
N ASP A 96 3.97 -4.01 -10.84
CA ASP A 96 5.19 -4.24 -11.57
C ASP A 96 6.03 -5.33 -10.89
N MET A 97 7.12 -5.72 -11.53
CA MET A 97 8.08 -6.70 -11.05
C MET A 97 9.43 -5.99 -10.90
N LYS A 98 9.96 -5.94 -9.68
CA LYS A 98 11.21 -5.25 -9.36
C LYS A 98 12.24 -6.16 -8.71
N LEU A 99 13.50 -5.99 -9.12
CA LEU A 99 14.65 -6.57 -8.42
C LEU A 99 15.59 -5.44 -8.00
N TRP A 100 15.85 -5.37 -6.70
CA TRP A 100 16.73 -4.38 -6.09
C TRP A 100 18.03 -5.05 -5.63
N ASN A 101 19.15 -4.38 -5.87
CA ASN A 101 20.43 -4.69 -5.27
C ASN A 101 20.89 -3.50 -4.43
N GLY A 102 20.57 -3.52 -3.13
CA GLY A 102 20.64 -2.33 -2.29
C GLY A 102 19.70 -1.26 -2.83
N ASN A 103 20.24 -0.06 -3.08
CA ASN A 103 19.46 1.08 -3.60
C ASN A 103 19.40 1.12 -5.14
N VAL A 104 20.00 0.14 -5.83
CA VAL A 104 20.04 0.10 -7.29
C VAL A 104 18.93 -0.82 -7.80
N LEU A 105 18.04 -0.27 -8.63
CA LEU A 105 17.04 -1.04 -9.36
C LEU A 105 17.72 -1.75 -10.53
N ILE A 106 17.83 -3.08 -10.46
CA ILE A 106 18.54 -3.88 -11.47
C ILE A 106 17.59 -4.54 -12.47
N HIS A 107 16.30 -4.63 -12.16
CA HIS A 107 15.29 -5.16 -13.07
C HIS A 107 13.95 -4.51 -12.75
N HIS A 108 13.26 -4.01 -13.79
CA HIS A 108 11.92 -3.46 -13.68
C HIS A 108 11.11 -3.82 -14.93
N CYS A 109 10.07 -4.63 -14.76
CA CYS A 109 9.24 -5.14 -15.86
C CYS A 109 7.79 -5.33 -15.42
N ASP A 110 6.90 -5.58 -16.36
CA ASP A 110 5.51 -6.02 -16.12
C ASP A 110 5.38 -7.56 -16.10
N GLY A 111 6.51 -8.26 -16.20
CA GLY A 111 6.58 -9.71 -16.36
C GLY A 111 6.54 -10.19 -17.82
N VAL A 112 6.46 -9.29 -18.78
CA VAL A 112 6.58 -9.56 -20.23
C VAL A 112 7.71 -8.70 -20.80
N GLU A 113 7.66 -7.38 -20.60
CA GLU A 113 8.59 -6.40 -21.14
C GLU A 113 9.20 -5.53 -20.03
N PHE A 114 10.40 -5.00 -20.29
CA PHE A 114 11.02 -4.02 -19.41
C PHE A 114 10.22 -2.72 -19.38
N LEU A 115 10.03 -2.17 -18.18
CA LEU A 115 9.45 -0.85 -17.93
C LEU A 115 10.53 0.21 -17.69
N SER A 116 11.73 -0.21 -17.29
CA SER A 116 12.92 0.65 -17.19
C SER A 116 14.19 -0.21 -17.15
N PRO A 117 15.37 0.33 -17.50
CA PRO A 117 15.65 1.71 -17.92
C PRO A 117 15.09 2.03 -19.32
N GLU A 118 15.01 3.32 -19.69
CA GLU A 118 14.47 3.77 -20.99
C GLU A 118 15.11 3.07 -22.19
N THR A 119 16.40 2.74 -22.09
CA THR A 119 17.16 2.03 -23.13
C THR A 119 16.63 0.63 -23.44
N ASP A 120 15.95 0.01 -22.49
CA ASP A 120 15.43 -1.35 -22.59
C ASP A 120 13.91 -1.43 -22.57
N MET A 121 13.21 -0.30 -22.39
CA MET A 121 11.76 -0.24 -22.32
C MET A 121 11.11 -0.90 -23.56
N GLY A 122 10.13 -1.78 -23.32
CA GLY A 122 9.45 -2.55 -24.37
C GLY A 122 10.21 -3.78 -24.90
N LYS A 123 11.45 -4.03 -24.45
CA LYS A 123 12.16 -5.27 -24.79
C LYS A 123 11.69 -6.43 -23.90
N PRO A 124 11.73 -7.69 -24.37
CA PRO A 124 11.40 -8.85 -23.55
C PRO A 124 12.24 -8.90 -22.27
N CYS A 125 11.59 -9.02 -21.11
CA CYS A 125 12.26 -8.97 -19.82
C CYS A 125 13.03 -10.25 -19.45
N GLY A 126 12.72 -11.37 -20.10
CA GLY A 126 13.33 -12.68 -19.80
C GLY A 126 12.83 -13.32 -18.50
N CYS A 127 11.77 -12.78 -17.88
CA CYS A 127 11.14 -13.43 -16.74
C CYS A 127 10.54 -14.79 -17.16
N PRO A 128 10.62 -15.82 -16.30
CA PRO A 128 9.95 -17.09 -16.55
C PRO A 128 8.45 -16.90 -16.79
N PRO A 129 7.82 -17.68 -17.67
CA PRO A 129 6.38 -17.55 -17.94
C PRO A 129 5.52 -18.07 -16.77
N LEU A 130 6.02 -19.05 -16.01
CA LEU A 130 5.29 -19.65 -14.89
C LEU A 130 5.52 -18.88 -13.59
N MET A 131 4.44 -18.62 -12.85
CA MET A 131 4.50 -17.92 -11.56
C MET A 131 5.39 -18.62 -10.53
N GLU A 132 5.38 -19.96 -10.50
CA GLU A 132 6.22 -20.73 -9.58
C GLU A 132 7.71 -20.58 -9.90
N ASP A 133 8.08 -20.49 -11.18
CA ASP A 133 9.46 -20.26 -11.59
C ASP A 133 9.91 -18.82 -11.29
N ARG A 134 9.00 -17.84 -11.41
CA ARG A 134 9.26 -16.45 -10.98
C ARG A 134 9.54 -16.39 -9.49
N LYS A 135 8.72 -17.05 -8.66
CA LYS A 135 8.93 -17.15 -7.21
C LYS A 135 10.27 -17.80 -6.89
N ALA A 136 10.62 -18.89 -7.58
CA ALA A 136 11.89 -19.59 -7.38
C ALA A 136 13.10 -18.71 -7.75
N ALA A 137 13.04 -18.01 -8.89
CA ALA A 137 14.09 -17.09 -9.33
C ALA A 137 14.24 -15.91 -8.36
N HIS A 138 13.13 -15.34 -7.88
CA HIS A 138 13.15 -14.26 -6.89
C HIS A 138 13.73 -14.72 -5.55
N LYS A 139 13.31 -15.89 -5.05
CA LYS A 139 13.87 -16.49 -3.82
C LYS A 139 15.38 -16.75 -3.94
N ALA A 140 15.85 -17.09 -5.13
CA ALA A 140 17.27 -17.24 -5.45
C ALA A 140 18.00 -15.89 -5.68
N LYS A 141 17.31 -14.74 -5.55
CA LYS A 141 17.79 -13.39 -5.85
C LYS A 141 18.30 -13.20 -7.28
N ARG A 142 17.72 -13.94 -8.23
CA ARG A 142 18.06 -13.91 -9.67
C ARG A 142 16.95 -13.34 -10.56
N GLY A 143 15.77 -13.10 -10.00
CA GLY A 143 14.62 -12.56 -10.72
C GLY A 143 13.86 -11.55 -9.88
N PRO A 144 13.06 -10.69 -10.53
CA PRO A 144 12.26 -9.69 -9.84
C PRO A 144 11.14 -10.32 -9.01
N GLY A 145 10.75 -9.62 -7.94
CA GLY A 145 9.57 -9.94 -7.13
C GLY A 145 8.45 -8.93 -7.40
N PRO A 146 7.21 -9.22 -6.99
CA PRO A 146 6.08 -8.31 -7.14
C PRO A 146 6.37 -7.00 -6.42
N SER A 147 5.92 -5.91 -7.02
CA SER A 147 5.85 -4.61 -6.40
C SER A 147 4.49 -4.02 -6.80
N ILE A 148 3.57 -4.12 -5.86
CA ILE A 148 2.18 -3.72 -6.00
C ILE A 148 2.01 -2.42 -5.24
N SER A 149 1.45 -1.41 -5.91
CA SER A 149 1.10 -0.13 -5.28
C SER A 149 -0.40 0.10 -5.39
N VAL A 150 -1.01 0.40 -4.25
CA VAL A 150 -2.43 0.70 -4.12
C VAL A 150 -2.55 2.13 -3.62
N LEU A 151 -3.22 2.98 -4.41
CA LEU A 151 -3.56 4.35 -4.06
C LEU A 151 -5.04 4.41 -3.68
N PHE A 152 -5.35 5.02 -2.55
CA PHE A 152 -6.71 5.04 -2.05
C PHE A 152 -7.00 6.20 -1.11
N ARG A 153 -8.28 6.54 -0.94
CA ARG A 153 -8.77 7.42 0.14
C ARG A 153 -9.41 6.58 1.22
N LEU A 154 -9.54 7.11 2.43
CA LEU A 154 -10.31 6.43 3.49
C LEU A 154 -11.80 6.67 3.25
N ALA A 155 -12.62 5.63 3.35
CA ALA A 155 -14.06 5.79 3.16
C ALA A 155 -14.72 6.55 4.31
N GLU A 156 -14.14 6.50 5.51
CA GLU A 156 -14.63 7.18 6.71
C GLU A 156 -14.22 8.65 6.78
N ASP A 157 -13.14 9.01 6.08
CA ASP A 157 -12.64 10.38 5.94
C ASP A 157 -12.01 10.57 4.55
N TYR A 158 -12.86 10.83 3.56
CA TYR A 158 -12.49 10.90 2.15
C TYR A 158 -11.57 12.10 1.84
N ASP A 159 -11.77 13.19 2.58
CA ASP A 159 -11.08 14.46 2.38
C ASP A 159 -9.72 14.52 3.08
N LEU A 160 -9.41 13.54 3.94
CA LEU A 160 -8.10 13.42 4.60
C LEU A 160 -6.94 13.35 3.60
N GLY A 161 -7.19 12.81 2.41
CA GLY A 161 -6.25 12.78 1.30
C GLY A 161 -6.01 11.38 0.74
N LEU A 162 -5.02 11.30 -0.16
CA LEU A 162 -4.65 10.06 -0.82
C LEU A 162 -3.56 9.33 -0.03
N PHE A 163 -3.77 8.05 0.24
CA PHE A 163 -2.83 7.16 0.89
C PHE A 163 -2.23 6.18 -0.11
N ARG A 164 -1.04 5.66 0.23
CA ARG A 164 -0.40 4.59 -0.52
C ARG A 164 -0.15 3.36 0.36
N PHE A 165 -0.46 2.19 -0.18
CA PHE A 165 0.02 0.91 0.33
C PHE A 165 0.90 0.24 -0.72
N GLN A 166 2.14 -0.09 -0.35
CA GLN A 166 3.07 -0.81 -1.23
C GLN A 166 3.39 -2.19 -0.65
N THR A 167 3.33 -3.23 -1.49
CA THR A 167 3.57 -4.61 -1.05
C THR A 167 4.22 -5.46 -2.13
N GLY A 168 5.09 -6.38 -1.70
CA GLY A 168 5.65 -7.44 -2.55
C GLY A 168 4.95 -8.79 -2.38
N SER A 169 3.70 -8.79 -1.92
CA SER A 169 2.95 -10.02 -1.64
C SER A 169 2.65 -10.82 -2.91
N TRP A 170 3.24 -12.02 -3.01
CA TRP A 170 2.90 -12.99 -4.05
C TRP A 170 1.44 -13.45 -3.97
N LYS A 171 0.85 -13.50 -2.76
CA LYS A 171 -0.55 -13.88 -2.58
C LYS A 171 -1.51 -12.83 -3.10
N LEU A 172 -1.16 -11.56 -2.98
CA LEU A 172 -1.94 -10.50 -3.61
C LEU A 172 -1.74 -10.54 -5.14
N ALA A 173 -0.50 -10.75 -5.60
CA ALA A 173 -0.18 -10.85 -7.03
C ALA A 173 -1.00 -11.95 -7.76
N GLU A 174 -1.23 -13.09 -7.10
CA GLU A 174 -2.04 -14.20 -7.64
C GLU A 174 -3.49 -13.78 -7.98
N VAL A 175 -4.06 -12.82 -7.25
CA VAL A 175 -5.49 -12.43 -7.35
C VAL A 175 -5.70 -11.03 -7.94
N LEU A 176 -4.64 -10.35 -8.40
CA LEU A 176 -4.75 -9.00 -8.98
C LEU A 176 -5.73 -8.91 -10.14
N HIS A 177 -5.78 -9.96 -10.99
CA HIS A 177 -6.70 -10.02 -12.12
C HIS A 177 -8.17 -10.02 -11.67
N GLU A 178 -8.49 -10.65 -10.53
CA GLU A 178 -9.85 -10.63 -9.95
C GLU A 178 -10.22 -9.24 -9.43
N ILE A 179 -9.25 -8.55 -8.82
CA ILE A 179 -9.42 -7.18 -8.32
C ILE A 179 -9.64 -6.23 -9.49
N ALA A 180 -8.81 -6.30 -10.54
CA ALA A 180 -8.96 -5.49 -11.76
C ALA A 180 -10.33 -5.70 -12.42
N ASN A 181 -10.72 -6.97 -12.65
CA ASN A 181 -12.03 -7.31 -13.19
C ASN A 181 -13.20 -6.80 -12.33
N SER A 182 -13.02 -6.69 -11.01
CA SER A 182 -14.05 -6.17 -10.11
C SER A 182 -14.12 -4.64 -10.16
N LEU A 183 -12.98 -3.96 -10.27
CA LEU A 183 -12.92 -2.51 -10.46
C LEU A 183 -13.49 -2.08 -11.81
N ASP A 184 -13.19 -2.81 -12.88
CA ASP A 184 -13.70 -2.53 -14.22
C ASP A 184 -15.24 -2.64 -14.30
N LYS A 185 -15.85 -3.49 -13.46
CA LYS A 185 -17.31 -3.63 -13.40
C LYS A 185 -18.02 -2.48 -12.68
N VAL A 186 -17.31 -1.74 -11.83
CA VAL A 186 -17.88 -0.61 -11.08
C VAL A 186 -17.97 0.65 -11.96
N ASP A 187 -17.09 0.79 -12.95
CA ASP A 187 -17.03 1.94 -13.87
C ASP A 187 -16.97 3.29 -13.14
N GLY A 188 -16.01 3.42 -12.21
CA GLY A 188 -15.79 4.62 -11.41
C GLY A 188 -15.09 4.33 -10.08
N GLU A 189 -15.31 5.20 -9.10
CA GLU A 189 -14.80 4.97 -7.74
C GLU A 189 -15.48 3.77 -7.10
N ALA A 190 -14.68 2.90 -6.48
CA ALA A 190 -15.14 1.70 -5.83
C ALA A 190 -14.86 1.74 -4.33
N LEU A 191 -15.87 1.40 -3.53
CA LEU A 191 -15.68 1.07 -2.14
C LEU A 191 -15.04 -0.32 -2.04
N ALA A 192 -13.90 -0.41 -1.37
CA ALA A 192 -13.21 -1.66 -1.10
C ALA A 192 -12.88 -1.80 0.40
N GLU A 193 -12.62 -3.03 0.82
CA GLU A 193 -11.98 -3.33 2.10
C GLU A 193 -10.52 -3.69 1.85
N LEU A 194 -9.61 -3.02 2.56
CA LEU A 194 -8.20 -3.35 2.61
C LEU A 194 -7.91 -3.97 3.98
N SER A 195 -7.38 -5.20 3.99
CA SER A 195 -7.20 -5.96 5.22
C SER A 195 -5.90 -6.76 5.29
N ILE A 196 -5.48 -7.09 6.51
CA ILE A 196 -4.40 -8.04 6.81
C ILE A 196 -5.02 -9.32 7.38
N GLU A 197 -4.83 -10.44 6.69
CA GLU A 197 -5.33 -11.74 7.11
C GLU A 197 -4.19 -12.66 7.57
N LEU A 198 -4.38 -13.29 8.72
CA LEU A 198 -3.53 -14.40 9.17
C LEU A 198 -3.86 -15.66 8.39
N VAL A 199 -2.85 -16.29 7.81
CA VAL A 199 -2.94 -17.59 7.16
C VAL A 199 -2.14 -18.59 7.98
N GLU A 200 -2.80 -19.63 8.47
CA GLU A 200 -2.18 -20.74 9.21
C GLU A 200 -2.49 -22.05 8.52
N TYR A 201 -1.45 -22.84 8.25
CA TYR A 201 -1.61 -24.17 7.69
C TYR A 201 -0.42 -25.06 8.02
N THR A 202 -0.69 -26.36 8.16
CA THR A 202 0.36 -27.38 8.26
C THR A 202 0.70 -27.88 6.87
N THR A 203 1.97 -27.78 6.49
CA THR A 203 2.46 -28.30 5.22
C THR A 203 2.34 -29.83 5.17
N LYS A 204 2.35 -30.40 3.96
CA LYS A 204 2.37 -31.87 3.77
C LYS A 204 3.56 -32.57 4.45
N LYS A 205 4.59 -31.83 4.86
CA LYS A 205 5.77 -32.31 5.59
C LYS A 205 5.65 -32.14 7.11
N GLY A 206 4.46 -31.81 7.63
CA GLY A 206 4.19 -31.66 9.06
C GLY A 206 4.76 -30.38 9.68
N ARG A 207 5.17 -29.39 8.87
CA ARG A 207 5.65 -28.09 9.36
C ARG A 207 4.49 -27.10 9.38
N ASP A 208 4.26 -26.50 10.53
CA ASP A 208 3.32 -25.38 10.68
C ASP A 208 3.89 -24.11 10.07
N VAL A 209 3.04 -23.42 9.31
CA VAL A 209 3.36 -22.17 8.64
C VAL A 209 2.25 -21.19 8.97
N SER A 210 2.65 -20.07 9.59
CA SER A 210 1.79 -18.90 9.79
C SER A 210 2.42 -17.67 9.14
N TYR A 211 1.60 -16.88 8.45
CA TYR A 211 2.02 -15.59 7.89
C TYR A 211 0.83 -14.67 7.66
N PHE A 212 1.08 -13.37 7.62
CA PHE A 212 0.08 -12.38 7.27
C PHE A 212 0.14 -12.05 5.78
N LYS A 213 -1.03 -11.87 5.15
CA LYS A 213 -1.15 -11.40 3.77
C LYS A 213 -2.09 -10.18 3.70
N PRO A 214 -1.80 -9.19 2.84
CA PRO A 214 -2.79 -8.18 2.51
C PRO A 214 -3.86 -8.76 1.58
N VAL A 215 -5.10 -8.32 1.76
CA VAL A 215 -6.26 -8.66 0.93
C VAL A 215 -7.01 -7.38 0.56
N ILE A 216 -7.44 -7.30 -0.71
CA ILE A 216 -8.28 -6.23 -1.23
C ILE A 216 -9.57 -6.85 -1.71
N LYS A 217 -10.70 -6.39 -1.17
CA LYS A 217 -12.03 -6.85 -1.58
C LYS A 217 -12.85 -5.68 -2.07
N VAL A 218 -13.13 -5.64 -3.37
CA VAL A 218 -14.06 -4.66 -3.95
C VAL A 218 -15.48 -5.01 -3.50
N LEU A 219 -16.18 -4.04 -2.91
CA LEU A 219 -17.51 -4.23 -2.32
C LEU A 219 -18.62 -3.77 -3.27
N LYS A 220 -18.56 -2.52 -3.73
CA LYS A 220 -19.57 -1.88 -4.59
C LYS A 220 -19.07 -0.53 -5.12
N SER A 221 -19.87 0.14 -5.95
CA SER A 221 -19.62 1.53 -6.33
C SER A 221 -19.60 2.44 -5.11
N TRP A 222 -18.70 3.41 -5.10
CA TRP A 222 -18.67 4.45 -4.07
C TRP A 222 -19.95 5.30 -4.11
N ASN A 223 -20.47 5.60 -5.30
CA ASN A 223 -21.73 6.33 -5.46
C ASN A 223 -22.91 5.63 -4.79
N ASP A 224 -22.99 4.30 -4.92
CA ASP A 224 -24.03 3.51 -4.23
C ASP A 224 -23.82 3.53 -2.71
N ALA A 225 -22.57 3.46 -2.26
CA ALA A 225 -22.25 3.46 -0.83
C ALA A 225 -22.60 4.77 -0.12
N ILE A 226 -22.47 5.93 -0.79
CA ILE A 226 -22.85 7.23 -0.23
C ILE A 226 -24.35 7.52 -0.37
N ALA A 227 -25.03 6.87 -1.32
CA ALA A 227 -26.47 7.01 -1.53
C ALA A 227 -27.30 6.17 -0.54
N GLU A 228 -26.72 5.09 0.02
CA GLU A 228 -27.37 4.31 1.06
C GLU A 228 -27.45 5.08 2.38
N PRO A 229 -28.63 5.15 3.03
CA PRO A 229 -28.73 5.75 4.35
C PRO A 229 -27.89 4.94 5.35
N LYS A 230 -26.99 5.62 6.07
CA LYS A 230 -26.25 5.02 7.20
C LYS A 230 -27.28 4.53 8.22
N THR A 231 -27.51 3.22 8.30
CA THR A 231 -28.29 2.62 9.38
C THR A 231 -27.51 2.85 10.68
N LEU A 232 -28.03 3.76 11.51
CA LEU A 232 -27.56 4.05 12.86
C LEU A 232 -27.75 2.83 13.79
#